data_AF-A0A662JVA6-F1
#
_entry.id   AF-A0A662JVA6-F1
#
_cell.length_a   1.000
_cell.length_b   1.000
_cell.length_c   1.000
_cell.angle_alpha   90.00
_cell.angle_beta   90.00
_cell.angle_gamma   90.00
#
_symmetry.space_group_name_H-M   'P 1'
#
loop_
_entity.id
_entity.type
_entity.pdbx_description
1 polymer ?
#
loop_
_entity_poly.entity_id
_entity_poly.type
_entity_poly.pdbx_seq_one_letter_code
_entity_poly.pdbx_strand_id
1 'polypeptide(L)'
;SARRVLGDTRVARFFSENSYAELSTLGKEYQNLIGRIDRIVIDNNLIEIIDFKTDKIKNEREIPKLAATYRRQVEEYCKTLKDIFPERKIKGYIYFTDGPFEKRIQQVS
;
A
#
# COMPACT_ATOMS: atom_id res chain seq x y z
N SER A 1 -0.68 -9.77 -13.62
CA SER A 1 -0.68 -11.22 -13.24
C SER A 1 0.21 -11.42 -12.02
N ALA A 2 -0.04 -12.43 -11.19
CA ALA A 2 0.73 -12.67 -9.95
C ALA A 2 2.25 -12.73 -10.17
N ARG A 3 2.71 -13.37 -11.26
CA ARG A 3 4.13 -13.40 -11.66
C ARG A 3 4.76 -12.01 -11.86
N ARG A 4 4.00 -11.04 -12.38
CA ARG A 4 4.47 -9.65 -12.56
C ARG A 4 4.64 -8.91 -11.23
N VAL A 5 3.83 -9.27 -10.22
CA VAL A 5 3.91 -8.67 -8.87
C VAL A 5 5.13 -9.23 -8.13
N LEU A 6 5.27 -10.56 -8.11
CA LEU A 6 6.39 -11.23 -7.43
C LEU A 6 7.75 -10.92 -8.07
N GLY A 7 7.79 -10.60 -9.36
CA GLY A 7 9.02 -10.19 -10.05
C GLY A 7 9.37 -8.70 -9.92
N ASP A 8 8.52 -7.88 -9.31
CA ASP A 8 8.78 -6.44 -9.15
C ASP A 8 9.46 -6.17 -7.80
N THR A 9 10.78 -5.99 -7.84
CA THR A 9 11.59 -5.78 -6.64
C THR A 9 11.20 -4.53 -5.85
N ARG A 10 10.54 -3.55 -6.49
CA ARG A 10 10.05 -2.33 -5.83
C ARG A 10 8.86 -2.57 -4.91
N VAL A 11 8.31 -3.79 -4.86
CA VAL A 11 7.28 -4.17 -3.88
C VAL A 11 7.65 -5.40 -3.05
N ALA A 12 8.83 -5.98 -3.25
CA ALA A 12 9.25 -7.21 -2.59
C ALA A 12 9.15 -7.16 -1.05
N ARG A 13 9.48 -6.01 -0.43
CA ARG A 13 9.38 -5.80 1.03
C ARG A 13 7.99 -6.05 1.61
N PHE A 14 6.92 -5.78 0.85
CA PHE A 14 5.53 -6.04 1.25
C PHE A 14 5.16 -7.53 1.28
N PHE A 15 6.07 -8.41 0.85
CA PHE A 15 5.92 -9.87 0.89
C PHE A 15 6.93 -10.55 1.82
N SER A 16 7.74 -9.77 2.56
CA SER A 16 8.71 -10.30 3.53
C SER A 16 8.02 -10.75 4.82
N GLU A 17 8.69 -11.53 5.66
CA GLU A 17 8.15 -11.99 6.96
C GLU A 17 7.76 -10.81 7.89
N ASN A 18 8.43 -9.66 7.76
CA ASN A 18 8.13 -8.45 8.51
C ASN A 18 6.88 -7.71 8.02
N SER A 19 6.23 -8.15 6.94
CA SER A 19 5.01 -7.53 6.41
C SER A 19 3.78 -7.68 7.31
N TYR A 20 3.88 -8.37 8.46
CA TYR A 20 2.76 -8.50 9.40
C TYR A 20 3.16 -8.58 10.88
N ALA A 21 4.44 -8.42 11.23
CA ALA A 21 4.94 -8.80 12.55
C ALA A 21 4.47 -7.90 13.73
N GLU A 22 4.24 -6.59 13.51
CA GLU A 22 3.80 -5.67 14.57
C GLU A 22 2.28 -5.43 14.62
N LEU A 23 1.48 -5.96 13.70
CA LEU A 23 0.06 -5.56 13.60
C LEU A 23 -0.88 -6.33 14.53
N SER A 24 -0.51 -7.57 14.86
CA SER A 24 -1.24 -8.35 15.87
C SER A 24 -1.20 -7.72 17.26
N THR A 25 -0.23 -6.83 17.54
CA THR A 25 -0.08 -6.16 18.84
C THR A 25 -0.84 -4.84 18.94
N LEU A 26 -1.30 -4.26 17.82
CA LEU A 26 -2.06 -3.00 17.82
C LEU A 26 -3.46 -3.14 18.44
N GLY A 27 -3.86 -4.33 18.87
CA GLY A 27 -5.12 -4.55 19.58
C GLY A 27 -6.32 -4.68 18.66
N LYS A 28 -7.44 -5.16 19.23
CA LYS A 28 -8.67 -5.49 18.48
C LYS A 28 -9.34 -4.28 17.83
N GLU A 29 -9.13 -3.08 18.37
CA GLU A 29 -9.78 -1.85 17.90
C GLU A 29 -9.35 -1.44 16.49
N TYR A 30 -8.10 -1.72 16.10
CA TYR A 30 -7.58 -1.39 14.77
C TYR A 30 -7.60 -2.58 13.80
N GLN A 31 -8.07 -3.75 14.22
CA GLN A 31 -8.17 -4.94 13.35
C GLN A 31 -8.99 -4.68 12.09
N ASN A 32 -10.05 -3.88 12.19
CA ASN A 32 -10.88 -3.52 11.03
C ASN A 32 -10.15 -2.64 10.01
N LEU A 33 -9.28 -1.72 10.47
CA LEU A 33 -8.44 -0.91 9.60
C LEU A 33 -7.39 -1.79 8.92
N ILE A 34 -6.68 -2.57 9.73
CA ILE A 34 -5.59 -3.45 9.28
C ILE A 34 -6.09 -4.48 8.28
N GLY A 35 -7.25 -5.10 8.55
CA GLY A 35 -7.86 -6.08 7.65
C GLY A 35 -8.34 -5.51 6.32
N ARG A 36 -8.40 -4.18 6.17
CA ARG A 36 -8.74 -3.50 4.91
C ARG A 36 -7.52 -3.09 4.09
N ILE A 37 -6.34 -3.03 4.70
CA ILE A 37 -5.10 -2.72 4.00
C ILE A 37 -4.55 -4.01 3.40
N ASP A 38 -4.33 -4.04 2.09
CA ASP A 38 -3.85 -5.28 1.44
C ASP A 38 -2.52 -5.74 2.01
N ARG A 39 -1.52 -4.85 2.09
CA ARG A 39 -0.22 -5.13 2.73
C ARG A 39 0.30 -3.91 3.44
N ILE A 40 1.00 -4.14 4.53
CA ILE A 40 1.62 -3.12 5.38
C ILE A 40 3.00 -3.61 5.80
N VAL A 41 3.96 -2.70 5.93
CA VAL A 41 5.28 -3.00 6.47
C VAL A 41 5.49 -2.04 7.62
N ILE A 42 5.89 -2.59 8.76
CA ILE A 42 6.14 -1.82 9.95
C ILE A 42 7.61 -1.97 10.33
N ASP A 43 8.31 -0.85 10.31
CA ASP A 43 9.67 -0.68 10.82
C ASP A 43 9.63 0.38 11.92
N ASN A 44 10.71 0.48 12.71
CA ASN A 44 10.88 1.40 13.82
C ASN A 44 10.62 2.86 13.43
N ASN A 45 11.04 3.26 12.23
CA ASN A 45 10.99 4.65 11.76
C ASN A 45 9.99 4.90 10.64
N LEU A 46 9.50 3.84 9.99
CA LEU A 46 8.74 3.92 8.75
C LEU A 46 7.65 2.85 8.72
N ILE A 47 6.43 3.29 8.41
CA ILE A 47 5.32 2.42 8.06
C ILE A 47 5.00 2.66 6.59
N GLU A 48 4.91 1.59 5.82
CA GLU A 48 4.49 1.64 4.43
C GLU A 48 3.24 0.79 4.26
N ILE A 49 2.27 1.28 3.49
CA ILE A 49 1.10 0.51 3.08
C ILE A 49 1.01 0.46 1.57
N ILE A 50 0.50 -0.65 1.03
CA ILE A 50 0.23 -0.78 -0.40
C ILE A 50 -1.12 -1.44 -0.61
N ASP A 51 -1.88 -0.87 -1.54
CA ASP A 51 -3.16 -1.38 -2.01
C ASP A 51 -3.01 -1.82 -3.49
N PHE A 52 -3.42 -3.05 -3.80
CA PHE A 52 -3.27 -3.65 -5.12
C PHE A 52 -4.58 -3.54 -5.91
N LYS A 53 -4.45 -2.96 -7.11
CA LYS A 53 -5.57 -2.77 -8.04
C LYS A 53 -5.44 -3.67 -9.27
N THR A 54 -6.54 -4.36 -9.58
CA THR A 54 -6.67 -5.30 -10.70
C THR A 54 -7.31 -4.68 -11.93
N ASP A 55 -7.52 -3.36 -11.93
CA ASP A 55 -8.05 -2.59 -13.04
C ASP A 55 -7.31 -2.90 -14.35
N LYS A 56 -8.09 -3.09 -15.41
CA LYS A 56 -7.57 -3.25 -16.76
C LYS A 56 -7.14 -1.89 -17.29
N ILE A 57 -5.85 -1.74 -17.53
CA ILE A 57 -5.26 -0.52 -18.09
C ILE A 57 -5.18 -0.67 -19.60
N LYS A 58 -6.04 0.06 -20.31
CA LYS A 58 -6.05 0.17 -21.78
C LYS A 58 -5.05 1.22 -22.26
N ASN A 59 -4.82 2.27 -21.47
CA ASN A 59 -3.92 3.36 -21.82
C ASN A 59 -3.19 3.85 -20.58
N GLU A 60 -1.86 3.88 -20.62
CA GLU A 60 -1.03 4.34 -19.51
C GLU A 60 -1.32 5.78 -19.01
N ARG A 61 -1.97 6.62 -19.84
CA ARG A 61 -2.42 7.97 -19.47
C ARG A 61 -3.58 7.96 -18.48
N GLU A 62 -4.28 6.83 -18.30
CA GLU A 62 -5.40 6.73 -17.36
C GLU A 62 -4.95 6.43 -15.92
N ILE A 63 -3.72 5.96 -15.74
CA ILE A 63 -3.17 5.56 -14.43
C ILE A 63 -3.23 6.70 -13.41
N PRO A 64 -2.81 7.95 -13.71
CA PRO A 64 -2.92 9.04 -12.75
C PRO A 64 -4.38 9.32 -12.34
N LYS A 65 -5.33 9.17 -13.27
CA LYS A 65 -6.76 9.36 -13.01
C LYS A 65 -7.31 8.25 -12.11
N LEU A 66 -6.98 7.00 -12.39
CA LEU A 66 -7.33 5.86 -11.52
C LEU A 66 -6.69 6.00 -10.13
N ALA A 67 -5.41 6.39 -10.07
CA ALA A 67 -4.71 6.61 -8.81
C ALA A 67 -5.41 7.68 -7.96
N ALA A 68 -5.89 8.76 -8.59
CA ALA A 68 -6.69 9.79 -7.90
C ALA A 68 -7.99 9.25 -7.30
N THR A 69 -8.63 8.25 -7.94
CA THR A 69 -9.86 7.61 -7.40
C THR A 69 -9.59 6.84 -6.10
N TYR A 70 -8.44 6.18 -5.99
CA TYR A 70 -8.09 5.40 -4.79
C TYR A 70 -7.27 6.19 -3.76
N ARG A 71 -6.69 7.33 -4.16
CA ARG A 71 -5.84 8.19 -3.33
C ARG A 71 -6.47 8.49 -1.97
N ARG A 72 -7.73 8.94 -1.96
CA ARG A 72 -8.39 9.35 -0.71
C ARG A 72 -8.45 8.21 0.31
N GLN A 73 -8.74 6.99 -0.14
CA GLN A 73 -8.80 5.81 0.73
C GLN A 73 -7.42 5.50 1.34
N VAL A 74 -6.37 5.54 0.53
CA VAL A 74 -4.99 5.28 1.01
C VAL A 74 -4.52 6.41 1.95
N GLU A 75 -4.86 7.66 1.67
CA GLU A 75 -4.58 8.80 2.55
C GLU A 75 -5.34 8.70 3.88
N GLU A 76 -6.59 8.23 3.87
CA GLU A 76 -7.37 7.95 5.10
C GLU A 76 -6.66 6.90 5.96
N TYR A 77 -6.14 5.81 5.36
CA TYR A 77 -5.35 4.82 6.08
C TYR A 77 -4.06 5.41 6.65
N CYS A 78 -3.33 6.19 5.85
CA CYS A 78 -2.09 6.82 6.31
C CYS A 78 -2.33 7.79 7.46
N LYS A 79 -3.43 8.54 7.42
CA LYS A 79 -3.83 9.45 8.50
C LYS A 79 -4.11 8.69 9.79
N THR A 80 -4.93 7.63 9.74
CA THR A 80 -5.22 6.84 10.93
C THR A 80 -3.95 6.18 11.49
N LEU A 81 -3.07 5.67 10.64
CA LEU A 81 -1.77 5.14 11.08
C LEU A 81 -0.87 6.22 11.69
N LYS A 82 -0.93 7.46 11.20
CA LYS A 82 -0.20 8.58 11.78
C LYS A 82 -0.71 8.96 13.16
N ASP A 83 -2.02 8.86 13.39
CA ASP A 83 -2.63 9.09 14.70
C ASP A 83 -2.19 8.02 15.72
N ILE A 84 -2.04 6.76 15.27
CA ILE A 84 -1.57 5.63 16.10
C ILE A 84 -0.06 5.70 16.35
N PHE A 85 0.71 6.08 15.34
CA PHE A 85 2.18 6.12 15.35
C PHE A 85 2.70 7.53 15.04
N PRO A 86 2.54 8.49 15.96
CA PRO A 86 2.84 9.90 15.71
C PRO A 86 4.31 10.16 15.38
N GLU A 87 5.23 9.35 15.88
CA GLU A 87 6.67 9.50 15.65
C GLU A 87 7.15 8.84 14.34
N ARG A 88 6.34 7.97 13.74
CA ARG A 88 6.76 7.20 12.54
C ARG A 88 6.42 7.97 11.26
N LYS A 89 7.26 7.84 10.24
CA LYS A 89 6.92 8.26 8.87
C LYS A 89 5.92 7.27 8.28
N ILE A 90 4.91 7.75 7.59
CA ILE A 90 3.91 6.89 6.94
C ILE A 90 3.97 7.14 5.44
N LYS A 91 3.97 6.09 4.62
CA LYS A 91 3.90 6.19 3.16
C LYS A 91 2.79 5.29 2.61
N GLY A 92 2.03 5.82 1.67
CA GLY A 92 0.91 5.12 1.04
C GLY A 92 1.16 4.87 -0.43
N TYR A 93 0.96 3.63 -0.87
CA TYR A 93 1.17 3.21 -2.26
C TYR A 93 -0.09 2.57 -2.86
N ILE A 94 -0.29 2.80 -4.15
CA ILE A 94 -1.22 2.06 -4.99
C ILE A 94 -0.42 1.28 -6.02
N TYR A 95 -0.76 0.01 -6.23
CA TYR A 95 -0.12 -0.85 -7.21
C TYR A 95 -1.10 -1.37 -8.27
N PHE A 96 -0.94 -0.94 -9.51
CA PHE A 96 -1.72 -1.42 -10.65
C PHE A 96 -1.11 -2.67 -11.28
N THR A 97 -1.75 -3.82 -11.09
CA THR A 97 -1.23 -5.12 -11.54
C THR A 97 -1.17 -5.31 -13.05
N ASP A 98 -1.90 -4.48 -13.81
CA ASP A 98 -1.89 -4.47 -15.27
C ASP A 98 -1.09 -3.30 -15.88
N GLY A 99 -0.55 -2.40 -15.06
CA GLY A 99 0.17 -1.23 -15.52
C GLY A 99 1.57 -1.53 -16.09
N PRO A 100 2.10 -0.63 -16.95
CA PRO A 100 3.50 -0.68 -17.37
C PRO A 100 4.41 -0.56 -16.15
N PHE A 101 5.61 -1.11 -16.23
CA PHE A 101 6.50 -1.23 -15.09
C PHE A 101 6.79 0.13 -14.46
N GLU A 102 6.95 1.18 -15.24
CA GLU A 102 7.33 2.51 -14.76
C GLU A 102 6.19 3.18 -13.97
N LYS A 103 4.92 2.86 -14.28
CA LYS A 103 3.75 3.55 -13.72
C LYS A 103 2.88 2.70 -12.79
N ARG A 104 3.16 1.40 -12.68
CA ARG A 104 2.35 0.50 -11.84
C ARG A 104 2.36 0.84 -10.36
N ILE A 105 3.41 1.47 -9.82
CA ILE A 105 3.45 1.90 -8.43
C ILE A 105 3.27 3.41 -8.38
N GLN A 106 2.32 3.87 -7.57
CA GLN A 106 2.05 5.28 -7.34
C GLN A 106 2.12 5.54 -5.83
N GLN A 107 3.04 6.39 -5.40
CA GLN A 107 3.02 6.90 -4.03
C GLN A 107 1.98 8.02 -3.95
N VAL A 108 1.08 7.92 -2.98
CA VAL A 108 -0.04 8.86 -2.80
C VAL A 108 -0.09 9.51 -1.41
N SER A 109 0.71 9.02 -0.46
CA SER A 109 0.96 9.66 0.83
C SER A 109 2.40 9.48 1.27
#